data_AF-A0A7W9SDI0-F1
#
_entry.id   AF-A0A7W9SDI0-F1
#
_cell.length_a   1.000
_cell.length_b   1.000
_cell.length_c   1.000
_cell.angle_alpha   90.00
_cell.angle_beta   90.00
_cell.angle_gamma   90.00
#
_symmetry.space_group_name_H-M   'P 1'
#
loop_
_entity.id
_entity.type
_entity.pdbx_description
1 polymer ?
#
loop_
_entity_poly.entity_id
_entity_poly.type
_entity_poly.pdbx_seq_one_letter_code
_entity_poly.pdbx_strand_id
1 'polypeptide(L)'
;MPYIIIGLIIIGVIAWLAEQVGGLLPLILIIGLIIVLSVCGLWTYALGFVAICLVGYAIVRVLGKAGKYVGDQVERHDKDQKETAQINHKTQTEKFIHTNDALLMEELSKNCYWLGFMSDDMWLKKLPNYVNKQYSTNFKTITNNFAKQIEQQHILQNDDWFEPFKLYILDHPGGSTVTKMLHEVNCPQLKMTHSTPDGDLLNTWLVRGTQKANKDVPALFSSTFINEMNESVFTPTAYLKKLYGRNNDENQSVNHVAEIDYDEL
;
A
#
# COMPACT_ATOMS: atom_id res chain seq x y z
N MET A 1 -59.44 48.65 -20.30
CA MET A 1 -58.44 47.68 -20.81
C MET A 1 -57.18 48.34 -21.37
N PRO A 2 -57.22 49.24 -22.38
CA PRO A 2 -55.98 49.75 -23.01
C PRO A 2 -55.12 50.63 -22.07
N TYR A 3 -55.75 51.42 -21.21
CA TYR A 3 -55.05 52.34 -20.28
C TYR A 3 -54.22 51.63 -19.19
N ILE A 4 -54.62 50.43 -18.76
CA ILE A 4 -53.89 49.65 -17.75
C ILE A 4 -52.62 49.05 -18.36
N ILE A 5 -52.70 48.59 -19.61
CA ILE A 5 -51.55 48.06 -20.35
C ILE A 5 -50.52 49.16 -20.61
N ILE A 6 -50.98 50.37 -20.99
CA ILE A 6 -50.10 51.53 -21.18
C ILE A 6 -49.40 51.91 -19.87
N GLY A 7 -50.12 51.90 -18.74
CA GLY A 7 -49.54 52.17 -17.42
C GLY A 7 -48.44 51.19 -17.02
N LEU A 8 -48.64 49.88 -17.26
CA LEU A 8 -47.64 48.85 -16.96
C LEU A 8 -46.39 48.97 -17.85
N ILE A 9 -46.57 49.32 -19.12
CA ILE A 9 -45.45 49.57 -20.04
C ILE A 9 -44.62 50.76 -19.55
N ILE A 10 -45.27 51.87 -19.14
CA ILE A 10 -44.58 53.06 -18.64
C ILE A 10 -43.80 52.74 -17.36
N ILE A 11 -44.40 52.02 -16.40
CA ILE A 11 -43.72 51.62 -15.16
C ILE A 11 -42.53 50.69 -15.47
N GLY A 12 -42.70 49.74 -16.39
CA GLY A 12 -41.63 48.84 -16.82
C GLY A 12 -40.46 49.58 -17.48
N VAL A 13 -40.75 50.58 -18.32
CA VAL A 13 -39.72 51.41 -18.96
C VAL A 13 -38.99 52.29 -17.93
N ILE A 14 -39.70 52.88 -16.97
CA ILE A 14 -39.08 53.67 -15.90
C ILE A 14 -38.20 52.81 -14.99
N ALA A 15 -38.65 51.62 -14.62
CA ALA A 15 -37.87 50.69 -13.82
C ALA A 15 -36.59 50.24 -14.55
N TRP A 16 -36.70 49.91 -15.84
CA TRP A 16 -35.55 49.55 -16.67
C TRP A 16 -34.54 50.69 -16.83
N LEU A 17 -35.02 51.92 -17.01
CA LEU A 17 -34.14 53.10 -17.06
C LEU A 17 -33.49 53.37 -15.70
N ALA A 18 -34.22 53.18 -14.59
CA ALA A 18 -33.69 53.42 -13.24
C ALA A 18 -32.55 52.45 -12.91
N GLU A 19 -32.66 51.18 -13.34
CA GLU A 19 -31.56 50.22 -13.23
C GLU A 19 -30.31 50.64 -14.02
N GLN A 20 -30.48 51.33 -15.16
CA GLN A 20 -29.33 51.76 -15.98
C GLN A 20 -28.54 52.92 -15.40
N VAL A 21 -29.19 53.84 -14.70
CA VAL A 21 -28.54 55.02 -14.09
C VAL A 21 -28.18 54.84 -12.61
N GLY A 22 -28.31 53.62 -12.08
CA GLY A 22 -27.92 53.29 -10.70
C GLY A 22 -28.98 53.64 -9.65
N GLY A 23 -30.24 53.79 -10.04
CA GLY A 23 -31.38 53.98 -9.15
C GLY A 23 -32.41 54.99 -9.65
N LEU A 24 -33.53 55.07 -8.94
CA LEU A 24 -34.65 56.00 -9.24
C LEU A 24 -34.29 57.48 -9.01
N LEU A 25 -33.48 57.77 -7.98
CA LEU A 25 -33.03 59.12 -7.62
C LEU A 25 -32.23 59.82 -8.74
N PRO A 26 -31.15 59.23 -9.29
CA PRO A 26 -30.40 59.85 -10.38
C PRO A 26 -31.24 59.97 -11.67
N LEU A 27 -32.16 59.03 -11.91
CA LEU A 27 -33.09 59.11 -13.04
C LEU A 27 -34.02 60.33 -12.95
N ILE A 28 -34.60 60.59 -11.79
CA ILE A 28 -35.47 61.75 -11.56
C ILE A 28 -34.70 63.06 -11.76
N LEU A 29 -33.44 63.13 -11.31
CA LEU A 29 -32.60 64.32 -11.50
C LEU A 29 -32.28 64.58 -12.97
N ILE A 30 -31.96 63.52 -13.74
CA ILE A 30 -31.66 63.63 -15.17
C ILE A 30 -32.91 64.09 -15.95
N ILE A 31 -34.06 63.48 -15.67
CA ILE A 31 -35.33 63.86 -16.33
C ILE A 31 -35.72 65.30 -15.97
N GLY A 32 -35.59 65.68 -14.69
CA GLY A 32 -35.86 67.05 -14.24
C GLY A 32 -34.97 68.08 -14.92
N LEU A 33 -33.67 67.79 -15.07
CA LEU A 33 -32.72 68.65 -15.76
C LEU A 33 -33.09 68.84 -17.24
N ILE A 34 -33.48 67.76 -17.93
CA ILE A 34 -33.91 67.80 -19.34
C ILE A 34 -35.17 68.66 -19.51
N ILE A 35 -36.15 68.53 -18.60
CA ILE A 35 -37.38 69.33 -18.64
C ILE A 35 -37.06 70.82 -18.41
N VAL A 36 -36.24 71.16 -17.42
CA VAL A 36 -35.85 72.55 -17.13
C VAL A 36 -35.12 73.17 -18.33
N LEU A 37 -34.16 72.45 -18.92
CA LEU A 37 -33.43 72.91 -20.11
C LEU A 37 -34.34 73.09 -21.34
N SER A 38 -35.36 72.23 -21.48
CA SER A 38 -36.34 72.29 -22.56
C SER A 38 -37.27 73.51 -22.43
N VAL A 39 -37.74 73.80 -21.21
CA VAL A 39 -38.58 74.98 -20.92
C VAL A 39 -37.81 76.30 -21.11
N CYS A 40 -36.52 76.32 -20.80
CA CYS A 40 -35.66 77.49 -21.02
C CYS A 40 -35.21 77.67 -22.49
N GLY A 41 -35.67 76.83 -23.43
CA GLY A 41 -35.32 76.93 -24.86
C GLY A 41 -33.88 76.50 -25.19
N LEU A 42 -33.17 75.87 -24.25
CA LEU A 42 -31.76 75.49 -24.34
C LEU A 42 -31.59 74.04 -24.83
N TRP A 43 -32.27 73.70 -25.92
CA TRP A 43 -32.33 72.33 -26.47
C TRP A 43 -30.97 71.75 -26.88
N THR A 44 -30.05 72.59 -27.32
CA THR A 44 -28.68 72.19 -27.66
C THR A 44 -27.91 71.63 -26.46
N TYR A 45 -28.11 72.17 -25.27
CA TYR A 45 -27.47 71.70 -24.04
C TYR A 45 -28.09 70.40 -23.52
N ALA A 46 -29.42 70.23 -23.68
CA ALA A 46 -30.10 68.98 -23.34
C ALA A 46 -29.60 67.80 -24.18
N LEU A 47 -29.41 68.00 -25.49
CA LEU A 47 -28.84 66.97 -26.38
C LEU A 47 -27.38 66.66 -26.04
N GLY A 48 -26.58 67.69 -25.72
CA GLY A 48 -25.20 67.50 -25.27
C GLY A 48 -25.09 66.69 -23.97
N PHE A 49 -25.98 66.94 -23.02
CA PHE A 49 -26.03 66.20 -21.75
C PHE A 49 -26.38 64.72 -21.95
N VAL A 50 -27.37 64.42 -22.79
CA VAL A 50 -27.74 63.03 -23.14
C VAL A 50 -26.56 62.30 -23.80
N ALA A 51 -25.83 62.95 -24.70
CA ALA A 51 -24.65 62.37 -25.33
C ALA A 51 -23.55 62.03 -24.32
N ILE A 52 -23.28 62.91 -23.35
CA ILE A 52 -22.28 62.68 -22.30
C ILE A 52 -22.69 61.52 -21.39
N CYS A 53 -23.97 61.43 -21.00
CA CYS A 53 -24.48 60.32 -20.18
C CYS A 53 -24.35 58.97 -20.90
N LEU A 54 -24.66 58.91 -22.20
CA LEU A 54 -24.52 57.68 -23.00
C LEU A 54 -23.05 57.24 -23.11
N VAL A 55 -22.13 58.18 -23.32
CA VAL A 55 -20.69 57.90 -23.38
C VAL A 55 -20.17 57.42 -22.03
N GLY A 56 -20.56 58.06 -20.93
CA GLY A 56 -20.21 57.65 -19.58
C GLY A 56 -20.70 56.22 -19.25
N TYR A 57 -21.95 55.90 -19.60
CA TYR A 57 -22.51 54.56 -19.42
C TYR A 57 -21.76 53.51 -20.24
N ALA A 58 -21.43 53.81 -21.50
CA ALA A 58 -20.66 52.90 -22.35
C ALA A 58 -19.27 52.60 -21.74
N ILE A 59 -18.58 53.61 -21.23
CA ILE A 59 -17.26 53.46 -20.59
C ILE A 59 -17.35 52.59 -19.32
N VAL A 60 -18.31 52.86 -18.43
CA VAL A 60 -18.47 52.08 -17.18
C VAL A 60 -18.81 50.62 -17.48
N ARG A 61 -19.66 50.36 -18.48
CA ARG A 61 -20.03 48.99 -18.87
C ARG A 61 -18.86 48.20 -19.46
N VAL A 62 -17.99 48.87 -20.23
CA VAL A 62 -16.78 48.25 -20.79
C VAL A 62 -15.75 47.98 -19.70
N LEU A 63 -15.50 48.94 -18.81
CA LEU A 63 -14.56 48.79 -17.68
C LEU A 63 -15.03 47.73 -16.67
N GLY A 64 -16.31 47.68 -16.34
CA GLY A 64 -16.86 46.68 -15.42
C GLY A 64 -16.78 45.24 -15.96
N LYS A 65 -16.94 45.06 -17.28
CA LYS A 65 -16.75 43.76 -17.94
C LYS A 65 -15.27 43.36 -17.98
N ALA A 66 -14.37 44.29 -18.28
CA ALA A 66 -12.93 44.05 -18.28
C ALA A 66 -12.41 43.70 -16.88
N GLY A 67 -12.85 44.43 -15.84
CA GLY A 67 -12.46 44.16 -14.45
C GLY A 67 -12.91 42.78 -13.95
N LYS A 68 -14.14 42.35 -14.27
CA LYS A 68 -14.61 40.99 -13.94
C LYS A 68 -13.79 39.91 -14.64
N TYR A 69 -13.45 40.11 -15.91
CA TYR A 69 -12.69 39.12 -16.68
C TYR A 69 -11.26 38.93 -16.14
N VAL A 70 -10.61 40.02 -15.73
CA VAL A 70 -9.28 39.97 -15.12
C VAL A 70 -9.33 39.34 -13.72
N GLY A 71 -10.33 39.69 -12.90
CA GLY A 71 -10.53 39.08 -11.57
C GLY A 71 -10.72 37.56 -11.64
N ASP A 72 -11.59 37.09 -12.54
CA ASP A 72 -11.85 35.65 -12.73
C ASP A 72 -10.64 34.87 -13.28
N GLN A 73 -9.74 35.53 -14.02
CA GLN A 73 -8.50 34.91 -14.50
C GLN A 73 -7.44 34.80 -13.40
N VAL A 74 -7.31 35.83 -12.55
CA VAL A 74 -6.37 35.82 -11.43
C VAL A 74 -6.78 34.78 -10.38
N GLU A 75 -8.08 34.68 -10.05
CA GLU A 75 -8.58 33.69 -9.09
C GLU A 75 -8.37 32.25 -9.58
N ARG A 76 -8.58 31.99 -10.87
CA ARG A 76 -8.27 30.68 -11.47
C ARG A 76 -6.78 30.38 -11.45
N HIS A 77 -5.94 31.34 -11.82
CA HIS A 77 -4.49 31.16 -11.80
C HIS A 77 -3.95 30.88 -10.39
N ASP A 78 -4.44 31.60 -9.37
CA ASP A 78 -4.05 31.35 -7.97
C ASP A 78 -4.50 29.97 -7.48
N LYS A 79 -5.67 29.50 -7.91
CA LYS A 79 -6.17 28.16 -7.60
C LYS A 79 -5.33 27.08 -8.29
N ASP A 80 -5.05 27.24 -9.57
CA ASP A 80 -4.23 26.31 -10.35
C ASP A 80 -2.79 26.24 -9.81
N GLN A 81 -2.22 27.38 -9.38
CA GLN A 81 -0.91 27.39 -8.72
C GLN A 81 -0.91 26.65 -7.38
N LYS A 82 -1.94 26.83 -6.55
CA LYS A 82 -2.09 26.10 -5.28
C LYS A 82 -2.24 24.60 -5.53
N GLU A 83 -3.07 24.20 -6.48
CA GLU A 83 -3.25 22.79 -6.84
C GLU A 83 -1.95 22.19 -7.40
N THR A 84 -1.24 22.89 -8.27
CA THR A 84 0.06 22.46 -8.81
C THR A 84 1.10 22.31 -7.70
N ALA A 85 1.17 23.26 -6.76
CA ALA A 85 2.08 23.18 -5.61
C ALA A 85 1.75 21.97 -4.71
N GLN A 86 0.48 21.69 -4.47
CA GLN A 86 0.05 20.51 -3.71
C GLN A 86 0.42 19.20 -4.42
N ILE A 87 0.19 19.11 -5.73
CA ILE A 87 0.55 17.95 -6.54
C ILE A 87 2.07 17.74 -6.52
N ASN A 88 2.86 18.80 -6.70
CA ASN A 88 4.31 18.73 -6.65
C ASN A 88 4.83 18.29 -5.27
N HIS A 89 4.26 18.83 -4.19
CA HIS A 89 4.59 18.42 -2.82
C HIS A 89 4.27 16.94 -2.57
N LYS A 90 3.09 16.49 -2.99
CA LYS A 90 2.69 15.08 -2.89
C LYS A 90 3.64 14.18 -3.69
N THR A 91 3.96 14.57 -4.92
CA THR A 91 4.88 13.84 -5.80
C THR A 91 6.29 13.77 -5.21
N GLN A 92 6.79 14.86 -4.62
CA GLN A 92 8.09 14.86 -3.94
C GLN A 92 8.11 13.93 -2.72
N THR A 93 7.03 13.95 -1.93
CA THR A 93 6.86 13.06 -0.78
C THR A 93 6.83 11.59 -1.20
N GLU A 94 6.07 11.27 -2.25
CA GLU A 94 6.01 9.91 -2.82
C GLU A 94 7.37 9.46 -3.37
N LYS A 95 8.10 10.34 -4.06
CA LYS A 95 9.47 10.05 -4.53
C LYS A 95 10.42 9.76 -3.37
N PHE A 96 10.34 10.53 -2.29
CA PHE A 96 11.16 10.33 -1.10
C PHE A 96 10.87 8.97 -0.44
N ILE A 97 9.58 8.65 -0.27
CA ILE A 97 9.12 7.36 0.25
C ILE A 97 9.63 6.20 -0.62
N HIS A 98 9.44 6.28 -1.94
CA HIS A 98 9.84 5.21 -2.84
C HIS A 98 11.36 5.01 -2.87
N THR A 99 12.12 6.10 -2.74
CA THR A 99 13.58 6.04 -2.62
C THR A 99 14.00 5.33 -1.33
N ASN A 100 13.35 5.64 -0.20
CA ASN A 100 13.63 4.97 1.06
C ASN A 100 13.29 3.48 1.01
N ASP A 101 12.15 3.10 0.44
CA ASP A 101 11.76 1.70 0.24
C ASP A 101 12.81 0.97 -0.61
N ALA A 102 13.26 1.57 -1.71
CA ALA A 102 14.26 0.97 -2.60
C ALA A 102 15.60 0.77 -1.89
N LEU A 103 16.08 1.77 -1.14
CA LEU A 103 17.32 1.67 -0.38
C LEU A 103 17.24 0.61 0.72
N LEU A 104 16.11 0.50 1.42
CA LEU A 104 15.91 -0.54 2.43
C LEU A 104 15.90 -1.94 1.79
N MET A 105 15.18 -2.13 0.68
CA MET A 105 15.14 -3.43 0.00
C MET A 105 16.50 -3.80 -0.62
N GLU A 106 17.25 -2.83 -1.11
CA GLU A 106 18.62 -3.04 -1.58
C GLU A 106 19.54 -3.50 -0.44
N GLU A 107 19.47 -2.83 0.72
CA GLU A 107 20.25 -3.22 1.91
C GLU A 107 19.87 -4.63 2.39
N LEU A 108 18.57 -4.94 2.42
CA LEU A 108 18.06 -6.25 2.83
C LEU A 108 18.58 -7.35 1.90
N SER A 109 18.43 -7.16 0.59
CA SER A 109 18.84 -8.15 -0.42
C SER A 109 20.35 -8.38 -0.46
N LYS A 110 21.16 -7.33 -0.27
CA LYS A 110 22.63 -7.43 -0.31
C LYS A 110 23.24 -7.99 0.96
N ASN A 111 22.78 -7.52 2.12
CA ASN A 111 23.50 -7.71 3.39
C ASN A 111 22.72 -8.51 4.44
N CYS A 112 21.43 -8.76 4.21
CA CYS A 112 20.56 -9.39 5.19
C CYS A 112 19.96 -10.72 4.70
N TYR A 113 20.56 -11.36 3.70
CA TYR A 113 20.06 -12.63 3.17
C TYR A 113 20.36 -13.83 4.07
N TRP A 114 21.44 -13.76 4.85
CA TRP A 114 21.98 -14.86 5.66
C TRP A 114 22.11 -14.45 7.13
N LEU A 115 20.99 -14.21 7.81
CA LEU A 115 20.97 -13.82 9.23
C LEU A 115 20.34 -14.86 10.15
N GLY A 116 19.79 -15.94 9.61
CA GLY A 116 18.95 -16.89 10.36
C GLY A 116 17.66 -16.25 10.86
N PHE A 117 17.17 -16.71 12.01
CA PHE A 117 15.96 -16.16 12.61
C PHE A 117 16.10 -14.67 12.94
N MET A 118 15.16 -13.86 12.45
CA MET A 118 15.14 -12.42 12.70
C MET A 118 13.78 -11.96 13.22
N SER A 119 13.72 -11.63 14.52
CA SER A 119 12.56 -10.98 15.13
C SER A 119 12.54 -9.46 14.87
N ASP A 120 11.39 -8.82 15.12
CA ASP A 120 11.24 -7.36 15.04
C ASP A 120 12.36 -6.60 15.77
N ASP A 121 12.69 -7.02 17.00
CA ASP A 121 13.71 -6.35 17.82
C ASP A 121 15.12 -6.57 17.26
N MET A 122 15.37 -7.72 16.63
CA MET A 122 16.64 -8.01 15.96
C MET A 122 16.79 -7.13 14.72
N TRP A 123 15.72 -6.92 13.95
CA TRP A 123 15.71 -5.99 12.81
C TRP A 123 16.01 -4.56 13.22
N LEU A 124 15.38 -4.07 14.29
CA LEU A 124 15.62 -2.74 14.84
C LEU A 124 17.10 -2.54 15.21
N LYS A 125 17.73 -3.56 15.80
CA LYS A 125 19.16 -3.54 16.15
C LYS A 125 20.08 -3.67 14.94
N LYS A 126 19.68 -4.45 13.94
CA LYS A 126 20.49 -4.73 12.73
C LYS A 126 20.53 -3.53 11.78
N LEU A 127 19.43 -2.80 11.64
CA LEU A 127 19.28 -1.71 10.68
C LEU A 127 18.83 -0.39 11.36
N PRO A 128 19.56 0.11 12.38
CA PRO A 128 19.13 1.28 13.16
C PRO A 128 18.99 2.55 12.30
N ASN A 129 19.84 2.70 11.28
CA ASN A 129 19.83 3.83 10.35
C ASN A 129 18.59 3.89 9.45
N TYR A 130 17.80 2.81 9.41
CA TYR A 130 16.61 2.69 8.58
C TYR A 130 15.32 2.78 9.40
N VAL A 131 15.35 2.68 10.73
CA VAL A 131 14.13 2.59 11.56
C VAL A 131 13.25 3.85 11.47
N ASN A 132 13.85 5.03 11.52
CA ASN A 132 13.13 6.31 11.64
C ASN A 132 12.86 7.00 10.30
N LYS A 133 12.97 6.28 9.18
CA LYS A 133 12.69 6.83 7.84
C LYS A 133 11.21 6.65 7.48
N GLN A 134 10.74 7.46 6.54
CA GLN A 134 9.38 7.36 6.02
C GLN A 134 9.34 6.38 4.84
N TYR A 135 8.45 5.40 4.94
CA TYR A 135 8.26 4.31 3.98
C TYR A 135 6.82 4.29 3.46
N SER A 136 6.56 3.48 2.42
CA SER A 136 5.19 3.30 1.90
C SER A 136 4.30 2.58 2.90
N THR A 137 4.91 1.72 3.73
CA THR A 137 4.30 1.09 4.90
C THR A 137 5.13 1.42 6.13
N ASN A 138 5.49 0.43 6.96
CA ASN A 138 6.39 0.63 8.08
C ASN A 138 7.60 -0.30 7.98
N PHE A 139 8.69 0.09 8.63
CA PHE A 139 9.97 -0.64 8.62
C PHE A 139 9.81 -2.12 9.01
N LYS A 140 9.01 -2.42 10.04
CA LYS A 140 8.78 -3.77 10.54
C LYS A 140 8.04 -4.64 9.51
N THR A 141 7.03 -4.09 8.84
CA THR A 141 6.29 -4.77 7.79
C THR A 141 7.21 -5.12 6.62
N ILE A 142 8.06 -4.19 6.18
CA ILE A 142 8.99 -4.43 5.05
C ILE A 142 9.99 -5.54 5.42
N THR A 143 10.64 -5.43 6.58
CA THR A 143 11.64 -6.40 7.04
C THR A 143 11.06 -7.79 7.30
N ASN A 144 9.87 -7.87 7.91
CA ASN A 144 9.17 -9.14 8.12
C ASN A 144 8.72 -9.78 6.80
N ASN A 145 8.19 -8.99 5.85
CA ASN A 145 7.83 -9.50 4.54
C ASN A 145 9.04 -10.05 3.78
N PHE A 146 10.19 -9.38 3.87
CA PHE A 146 11.44 -9.88 3.33
C PHE A 146 11.87 -11.22 3.94
N ALA A 147 11.86 -11.32 5.27
CA ALA A 147 12.18 -12.57 5.97
C ALA A 147 11.23 -13.72 5.59
N LYS A 148 9.92 -13.45 5.52
CA LYS A 148 8.91 -14.42 5.08
C LYS A 148 9.10 -14.86 3.64
N GLN A 149 9.50 -13.95 2.75
CA GLN A 149 9.76 -14.28 1.35
C GLN A 149 10.94 -15.26 1.24
N ILE A 150 12.03 -15.01 1.96
CA ILE A 150 13.19 -15.91 1.98
C ILE A 150 12.83 -17.26 2.61
N GLU A 151 12.14 -17.26 3.76
CA GLU A 151 11.64 -18.47 4.41
C GLU A 151 10.79 -19.31 3.45
N GLN A 152 9.87 -18.68 2.72
CA GLN A 152 9.02 -19.35 1.75
C GLN A 152 9.81 -19.96 0.60
N GLN A 153 10.86 -19.29 0.12
CA GLN A 153 11.68 -19.74 -1.01
C GLN A 153 12.67 -20.84 -0.64
N HIS A 154 13.25 -20.80 0.56
CA HIS A 154 14.40 -21.65 0.92
C HIS A 154 14.11 -22.70 1.99
N ILE A 155 13.02 -22.54 2.75
CA ILE A 155 12.67 -23.44 3.85
C ILE A 155 11.31 -24.10 3.60
N LEU A 156 10.29 -23.35 3.17
CA LEU A 156 8.93 -23.90 3.07
C LEU A 156 8.57 -24.43 1.68
N GLN A 157 9.39 -24.20 0.65
CA GLN A 157 9.10 -24.64 -0.71
C GLN A 157 9.26 -26.15 -0.89
N ASN A 158 10.18 -26.79 -0.15
CA ASN A 158 10.43 -28.22 -0.19
C ASN A 158 10.92 -28.74 1.17
N ASP A 159 11.10 -30.06 1.26
CA ASP A 159 11.44 -30.76 2.50
C ASP A 159 12.94 -31.08 2.59
N ASP A 160 13.74 -30.63 1.62
CA ASP A 160 15.14 -31.03 1.47
C ASP A 160 16.00 -30.47 2.61
N TRP A 161 15.66 -29.28 3.10
CA TRP A 161 16.35 -28.68 4.25
C TRP A 161 16.24 -29.52 5.52
N PHE A 162 15.18 -30.33 5.63
CA PHE A 162 14.89 -31.16 6.79
C PHE A 162 15.63 -32.50 6.75
N GLU A 163 16.19 -32.87 5.59
CA GLU A 163 16.92 -34.12 5.37
C GLU A 163 18.05 -34.41 6.38
N PRO A 164 18.92 -33.44 6.75
CA PRO A 164 19.98 -33.68 7.72
C PRO A 164 19.45 -34.09 9.10
N PHE A 165 18.26 -33.61 9.47
CA PHE A 165 17.63 -33.97 10.75
C PHE A 165 17.05 -35.39 10.72
N LYS A 166 16.52 -35.85 9.58
CA LYS A 166 16.07 -37.25 9.41
C LYS A 166 17.23 -38.22 9.61
N LEU A 167 18.37 -37.93 8.96
CA LEU A 167 19.60 -38.70 9.10
C LEU A 167 20.11 -38.70 10.54
N TYR A 168 20.12 -37.53 11.18
CA TYR A 168 20.55 -37.41 12.57
C TYR A 168 19.70 -38.26 13.53
N ILE A 169 18.37 -38.28 13.37
CA ILE A 169 17.47 -39.12 14.18
C ILE A 169 17.72 -40.62 13.89
N LEU A 170 18.02 -40.98 12.64
CA LEU A 170 18.41 -42.35 12.29
C LEU A 170 19.72 -42.79 12.95
N ASP A 171 20.68 -41.88 13.10
CA ASP A 171 21.95 -42.12 13.81
C ASP A 171 21.80 -42.21 15.32
N HIS A 172 20.70 -41.67 15.86
CA HIS A 172 20.42 -41.63 17.30
C HIS A 172 19.15 -42.41 17.63
N PRO A 173 19.17 -43.75 17.57
CA PRO A 173 17.96 -44.57 17.78
C PRO A 173 17.38 -44.44 19.20
N GLY A 174 18.19 -44.03 20.19
CA GLY A 174 17.73 -43.69 21.54
C GLY A 174 16.90 -42.41 21.62
N GLY A 175 16.83 -41.65 20.52
CA GLY A 175 16.02 -40.45 20.36
C GLY A 175 16.81 -39.15 20.52
N SER A 176 16.23 -38.06 20.04
CA SER A 176 16.80 -36.71 20.16
C SER A 176 15.72 -35.65 20.29
N THR A 177 16.01 -34.58 21.04
CA THR A 177 15.12 -33.43 21.16
C THR A 177 15.43 -32.37 20.10
N VAL A 178 14.50 -31.43 19.90
CA VAL A 178 14.66 -30.26 19.02
C VAL A 178 15.90 -29.47 19.40
N THR A 179 16.07 -29.17 20.68
CA THR A 179 17.22 -28.40 21.19
C THR A 179 18.55 -29.10 20.89
N LYS A 180 18.63 -30.41 21.12
CA LYS A 180 19.83 -31.19 20.79
C LYS A 180 20.12 -31.16 19.28
N MET A 181 19.09 -31.36 18.46
CA MET A 181 19.21 -31.35 17.00
C MET A 181 19.68 -30.00 16.46
N LEU A 182 19.13 -28.89 16.93
CA LEU A 182 19.56 -27.55 16.51
C LEU A 182 20.99 -27.22 16.92
N HIS A 183 21.49 -27.82 18.00
CA HIS A 183 22.87 -27.63 18.44
C HIS A 183 23.89 -28.43 17.63
N GLU A 184 23.52 -29.66 17.23
CA GLU A 184 24.47 -30.62 16.66
C GLU A 184 24.38 -30.74 15.12
N VAL A 185 23.24 -30.39 14.52
CA VAL A 185 23.02 -30.51 13.08
C VAL A 185 23.25 -29.19 12.37
N ASN A 186 24.22 -29.17 11.45
CA ASN A 186 24.43 -28.01 10.58
C ASN A 186 23.41 -28.02 9.42
N CYS A 187 22.40 -27.15 9.50
CA CYS A 187 21.45 -26.91 8.41
C CYS A 187 21.73 -25.55 7.74
N PRO A 188 22.24 -25.50 6.49
CA PRO A 188 22.51 -24.25 5.78
C PRO A 188 21.27 -23.36 5.60
N GLN A 189 20.10 -23.96 5.36
CA GLN A 189 18.86 -23.25 5.10
C GLN A 189 18.37 -22.48 6.33
N LEU A 190 18.57 -22.99 7.56
CA LEU A 190 18.25 -22.24 8.78
C LEU A 190 19.17 -21.01 9.00
N LYS A 191 20.28 -20.89 8.25
CA LYS A 191 21.10 -19.67 8.24
C LYS A 191 20.57 -18.61 7.30
N MET A 192 19.67 -18.97 6.37
CA MET A 192 18.95 -18.00 5.56
C MET A 192 18.04 -17.19 6.46
N THR A 193 17.86 -15.92 6.13
CA THR A 193 16.99 -15.03 6.91
C THR A 193 15.55 -15.51 6.88
N HIS A 194 14.94 -15.65 8.04
CA HIS A 194 13.57 -16.15 8.15
C HIS A 194 12.86 -15.57 9.38
N SER A 195 11.54 -15.69 9.39
CA SER A 195 10.64 -15.03 10.36
C SER A 195 10.15 -15.95 11.47
N THR A 196 10.18 -17.26 11.25
CA THR A 196 9.71 -18.28 12.21
C THR A 196 10.88 -18.86 13.00
N PRO A 197 10.86 -18.90 14.34
CA PRO A 197 11.97 -19.44 15.11
C PRO A 197 12.41 -20.84 14.66
N ASP A 198 13.74 -21.10 14.65
CA ASP A 198 14.32 -22.39 14.23
C ASP A 198 13.67 -23.61 14.93
N GLY A 199 13.41 -23.47 16.24
CA GLY A 199 12.74 -24.50 17.03
C GLY A 199 11.32 -24.80 16.57
N ASP A 200 10.57 -23.76 16.19
CA ASP A 200 9.19 -23.90 15.73
C ASP A 200 9.15 -24.52 14.33
N LEU A 201 10.06 -24.11 13.44
CA LEU A 201 10.24 -24.70 12.12
C LEU A 201 10.54 -26.20 12.27
N LEU A 202 11.59 -26.55 13.01
CA LEU A 202 12.02 -27.94 13.17
C LEU A 202 10.92 -28.79 13.86
N ASN A 203 10.34 -28.31 14.96
CA ASN A 203 9.31 -29.03 15.68
C ASN A 203 8.06 -29.27 14.82
N THR A 204 7.64 -28.30 14.01
CA THR A 204 6.50 -28.45 13.10
C THR A 204 6.70 -29.62 12.14
N TRP A 205 7.89 -29.73 11.56
CA TRP A 205 8.22 -30.82 10.62
C TRP A 205 8.36 -32.17 11.31
N LEU A 206 8.96 -32.21 12.49
CA LEU A 206 9.04 -33.43 13.29
C LEU A 206 7.67 -33.95 13.67
N VAL A 207 6.79 -33.08 14.19
CA VAL A 207 5.41 -33.43 14.55
C VAL A 207 4.63 -33.90 13.32
N ARG A 208 4.76 -33.25 12.16
CA ARG A 208 4.17 -33.74 10.90
C ARG A 208 4.67 -35.14 10.55
N GLY A 209 5.97 -35.39 10.70
CA GLY A 209 6.58 -36.70 10.46
C GLY A 209 6.16 -37.79 11.45
N THR A 210 5.52 -37.47 12.58
CA THR A 210 4.91 -38.46 13.48
C THR A 210 3.55 -38.97 12.99
N GLN A 211 2.94 -38.29 12.04
CA GLN A 211 1.65 -38.66 11.50
C GLN A 211 1.84 -39.55 10.25
N LYS A 212 0.91 -40.49 10.04
CA LYS A 212 0.87 -41.25 8.79
C LYS A 212 0.38 -40.33 7.68
N ALA A 213 1.15 -40.21 6.60
CA ALA A 213 0.73 -39.38 5.47
C ALA A 213 -0.38 -40.08 4.66
N ASN A 214 -0.29 -41.40 4.49
CA ASN A 214 -1.33 -42.23 3.89
C ASN A 214 -1.13 -43.71 4.30
N LYS A 215 -1.84 -44.64 3.65
CA LYS A 215 -1.73 -46.08 3.94
C LYS A 215 -0.34 -46.65 3.63
N ASP A 216 0.33 -46.11 2.61
CA ASP A 216 1.58 -46.62 2.05
C ASP A 216 2.82 -45.85 2.54
N VAL A 217 2.61 -44.72 3.20
CA VAL A 217 3.63 -43.85 3.81
C VAL A 217 3.32 -43.72 5.31
N PRO A 218 3.81 -44.67 6.13
CA PRO A 218 3.73 -44.61 7.58
C PRO A 218 4.47 -43.40 8.16
N ALA A 219 4.26 -43.16 9.45
CA ALA A 219 5.00 -42.15 10.19
C ALA A 219 6.52 -42.40 10.10
N LEU A 220 7.29 -41.33 9.93
CA LEU A 220 8.75 -41.34 9.90
C LEU A 220 9.34 -41.38 11.32
N PHE A 221 8.67 -40.74 12.27
CA PHE A 221 9.13 -40.62 13.64
C PHE A 221 8.10 -41.11 14.65
N SER A 222 8.57 -41.49 15.83
CA SER A 222 7.76 -41.58 17.04
C SER A 222 8.18 -40.47 18.00
N SER A 223 7.23 -39.92 18.74
CA SER A 223 7.49 -38.83 19.69
C SER A 223 7.06 -39.25 21.09
N THR A 224 7.87 -38.91 22.09
CA THR A 224 7.55 -39.10 23.51
C THR A 224 7.89 -37.82 24.24
N PHE A 225 6.91 -37.24 24.95
CA PHE A 225 7.11 -36.04 25.73
C PHE A 225 7.79 -36.38 27.06
N ILE A 226 8.86 -35.66 27.39
CA ILE A 226 9.60 -35.79 28.65
C ILE A 226 9.33 -34.56 29.50
N ASN A 227 8.57 -34.74 30.59
CA ASN A 227 8.13 -33.65 31.46
C ASN A 227 9.30 -32.89 32.09
N GLU A 228 10.37 -33.60 32.47
CA GLU A 228 11.54 -33.04 33.14
C GLU A 228 12.30 -32.06 32.23
N MET A 229 12.28 -32.29 30.93
CA MET A 229 12.91 -31.44 29.92
C MET A 229 11.93 -30.46 29.27
N ASN A 230 10.63 -30.63 29.52
CA ASN A 230 9.55 -29.93 28.83
C ASN A 230 9.68 -29.98 27.29
N GLU A 231 10.18 -31.11 26.77
CA GLU A 231 10.48 -31.31 25.34
C GLU A 231 10.09 -32.72 24.90
N SER A 232 9.76 -32.85 23.60
CA SER A 232 9.57 -34.14 22.95
C SER A 232 10.89 -34.73 22.48
N VAL A 233 11.10 -36.01 22.78
CA VAL A 233 12.15 -36.84 22.19
C VAL A 233 11.58 -37.55 20.96
N PHE A 234 12.26 -37.41 19.83
CA PHE A 234 11.90 -38.04 18.57
C PHE A 234 12.81 -39.22 18.27
N THR A 235 12.23 -40.37 17.93
CA THR A 235 12.93 -41.61 17.58
C THR A 235 12.56 -42.07 16.17
N PRO A 236 13.47 -42.77 15.44
CA PRO A 236 13.20 -43.24 14.09
C PRO A 236 12.21 -44.43 14.11
N THR A 237 11.21 -44.43 13.24
CA THR A 237 10.37 -45.61 13.02
C THR A 237 11.07 -46.67 12.18
N ALA A 238 10.54 -47.89 12.16
CA ALA A 238 11.01 -48.94 11.26
C ALA A 238 10.90 -48.53 9.78
N TYR A 239 9.90 -47.71 9.44
CA TYR A 239 9.73 -47.21 8.08
C TYR A 239 10.86 -46.26 7.67
N LEU A 240 11.22 -45.29 8.52
CA LEU A 240 12.36 -44.41 8.26
C LEU A 240 13.66 -45.21 8.14
N LYS A 241 13.89 -46.19 9.01
CA LYS A 241 15.07 -47.08 8.91
C LYS A 241 15.16 -47.81 7.57
N LYS A 242 14.03 -48.38 7.11
CA LYS A 242 13.93 -49.07 5.81
C LYS A 242 14.16 -48.12 4.63
N LEU A 243 13.59 -46.91 4.69
CA LEU A 243 13.72 -45.89 3.64
C LEU A 243 15.19 -45.54 3.33
N TYR A 244 16.05 -45.57 4.35
CA TYR A 244 17.48 -45.26 4.25
C TYR A 244 18.37 -46.51 4.23
N GLY A 245 17.81 -47.69 4.00
CA GLY A 245 18.57 -48.94 3.90
C GLY A 245 19.27 -49.37 5.20
N ARG A 246 18.90 -48.80 6.35
CA ARG A 246 19.40 -49.24 7.66
C ARG A 246 18.52 -50.35 8.20
N ASN A 247 18.66 -51.53 7.64
CA ASN A 247 18.11 -52.71 8.29
C ASN A 247 18.98 -53.04 9.51
N ASN A 248 18.35 -53.12 10.68
CA ASN A 248 18.84 -54.07 11.68
C ASN A 248 18.53 -55.44 11.08
N ASP A 249 19.51 -56.09 10.46
CA ASP A 249 19.43 -57.51 10.18
C ASP A 249 19.30 -58.25 11.51
N GLU A 250 18.07 -58.52 11.91
CA GLU A 250 17.67 -59.67 12.69
C GLU A 250 16.15 -59.80 12.59
N ASN A 251 15.70 -60.83 11.88
CA ASN A 251 14.31 -61.26 11.66
C ASN A 251 13.53 -60.62 10.51
N GLN A 252 13.94 -60.90 9.27
CA GLN A 252 12.95 -61.26 8.26
C GLN A 252 13.31 -62.61 7.66
N SER A 253 12.60 -63.63 8.14
CA SER A 253 12.41 -64.89 7.42
C SER A 253 11.97 -64.56 6.00
N VAL A 254 12.84 -64.89 5.05
CA VAL A 254 12.64 -64.82 3.61
C VAL A 254 11.40 -65.65 3.26
N ASN A 255 10.26 -64.99 3.04
CA ASN A 255 9.22 -65.53 2.18
C ASN A 255 9.52 -65.01 0.78
N HIS A 256 10.09 -65.90 -0.05
CA HIS A 256 10.29 -65.70 -1.47
C HIS A 256 9.01 -65.17 -2.13
N VAL A 257 9.03 -63.93 -2.59
CA VAL A 257 8.20 -63.52 -3.71
C VAL A 257 9.05 -63.79 -4.95
N ALA A 258 8.63 -64.78 -5.73
CA ALA A 258 9.27 -65.14 -6.99
C ALA A 258 9.35 -63.90 -7.90
N GLU A 259 10.55 -63.60 -8.40
CA GLU A 259 10.73 -62.74 -9.57
C GLU A 259 9.98 -63.37 -10.75
N ILE A 260 9.16 -62.56 -11.41
CA ILE A 260 8.64 -62.89 -12.74
C ILE A 260 9.77 -62.58 -13.71
N ASP A 261 10.34 -63.63 -14.28
CA ASP A 261 11.25 -63.54 -15.42
C ASP A 261 10.47 -63.12 -16.66
N TYR A 262 10.90 -62.04 -17.32
CA TYR A 262 10.27 -61.48 -18.51
C TYR A 262 10.91 -61.98 -19.81
N ASP A 263 11.84 -62.94 -19.75
CA ASP A 263 12.48 -63.53 -20.93
C ASP A 263 11.67 -64.68 -21.58
N GLU A 264 10.43 -64.94 -21.14
CA GLU A 264 9.49 -65.91 -21.74
C GLU A 264 8.22 -65.26 -22.38
N LEU A 265 8.35 -64.10 -23.03
CA LEU A 265 7.30 -63.51 -23.88
C LEU A 265 7.55 -63.70 -25.38
#